data_AF-A0A8I0BLK9-F1
#
_entry.id   AF-A0A8I0BLK9-F1
#
_cell.length_a   1.000
_cell.length_b   1.000
_cell.length_c   1.000
_cell.angle_alpha   90.00
_cell.angle_beta   90.00
_cell.angle_gamma   90.00
#
_symmetry.space_group_name_H-M   'P 1'
#
loop_
_entity.id
_entity.type
_entity.pdbx_description
1 polymer ?
#
loop_
_entity_poly.entity_id
_entity_poly.type
_entity_poly.pdbx_seq_one_letter_code
_entity_poly.pdbx_strand_id
1 'polypeptide(L)'
;MRLLVTLLLIAISGFAIAEEEKIELPPVDPAYNAEHPMALLNQGSSIFAINLPTYKAPHDVQVVYKIENPDVAFLELVRNADLITLKPQPFNIQHLMRGAEITITADVFDGDYKQGGSLIYSNREIVMSKKLYSRELTGLTESSQWQDYDLITLKGTKRIYIHKIQQAPSYNHLIFVDLVNACMQKLRTSKRVPAENELTYKFINCGTLKPLYYNADYFKK
;
A
#
# COMPACT_ATOMS: atom_id res chain seq x y z
N MET A 1 -40.54 20.94 -50.41
CA MET A 1 -39.61 19.81 -50.65
C MET A 1 -38.14 20.13 -50.41
N ARG A 2 -37.71 21.41 -50.34
CA ARG A 2 -36.30 21.77 -50.05
C ARG A 2 -35.93 21.88 -48.56
N LEU A 3 -36.90 22.12 -47.67
CA LEU A 3 -36.63 22.28 -46.23
C LEU A 3 -36.49 20.97 -45.45
N LEU A 4 -37.09 19.88 -45.95
CA LEU A 4 -37.08 18.58 -45.26
C LEU A 4 -35.75 17.84 -45.46
N VAL A 5 -35.07 18.09 -46.59
CA VAL A 5 -33.80 17.45 -46.93
C VAL A 5 -32.65 18.06 -46.12
N THR A 6 -32.72 19.36 -45.79
CA THR A 6 -31.69 20.03 -44.98
C THR A 6 -31.71 19.60 -43.51
N LEU A 7 -32.86 19.21 -42.96
CA LEU A 7 -32.95 18.77 -41.57
C LEU A 7 -32.41 17.35 -41.35
N LEU A 8 -32.46 16.49 -42.38
CA LEU A 8 -31.99 15.10 -42.30
C LEU A 8 -30.45 14.99 -42.37
N LEU A 9 -29.77 15.98 -42.96
CA LEU A 9 -28.31 16.00 -43.09
C LEU A 9 -27.57 16.43 -41.82
N ILE A 10 -28.26 17.01 -40.83
CA ILE A 10 -27.63 17.50 -39.58
C ILE A 10 -27.61 16.41 -38.48
N ALA A 11 -28.43 15.37 -38.60
CA ALA A 11 -28.57 14.35 -37.56
C ALA A 11 -27.49 13.25 -37.56
N ILE A 12 -26.61 13.20 -38.58
CA ILE A 12 -25.69 12.07 -38.78
C ILE A 12 -24.25 12.37 -38.31
N SER A 13 -23.90 13.62 -38.03
CA SER A 13 -22.50 14.03 -37.77
C SER A 13 -22.04 13.93 -36.29
N GLY A 14 -22.74 13.18 -35.43
CA GLY A 14 -22.53 13.28 -33.97
C GLY A 14 -21.93 12.09 -33.22
N PHE A 15 -21.85 10.90 -33.79
CA PHE A 15 -21.32 9.73 -33.07
C PHE A 15 -19.83 9.55 -33.31
N ALA A 16 -19.02 10.48 -32.79
CA ALA A 16 -17.62 10.18 -32.52
C ALA A 16 -17.60 9.27 -31.29
N ILE A 17 -17.55 7.95 -31.51
CA ILE A 17 -17.11 7.02 -30.48
C ILE A 17 -15.63 7.34 -30.26
N ALA A 18 -15.35 8.08 -29.18
CA ALA A 18 -14.01 8.16 -28.65
C ALA A 18 -13.67 6.76 -28.13
N GLU A 19 -13.09 5.95 -29.01
CA GLU A 19 -12.42 4.71 -28.61
C GLU A 19 -11.28 5.15 -27.70
N GLU A 20 -11.47 4.94 -26.40
CA GLU A 20 -10.47 5.25 -25.39
C GLU A 20 -9.24 4.41 -25.75
N GLU A 21 -8.24 5.08 -26.34
CA GLU A 21 -6.99 4.46 -26.77
C GLU A 21 -6.40 3.77 -25.55
N LYS A 22 -6.56 2.45 -25.49
CA LYS A 22 -6.24 1.64 -24.34
C LYS A 22 -4.72 1.62 -24.28
N ILE A 23 -4.13 2.57 -23.54
CA ILE A 23 -2.68 2.68 -23.35
C ILE A 23 -2.21 1.32 -22.85
N GLU A 24 -1.61 0.52 -23.74
CA GLU A 24 -1.00 -0.74 -23.36
C GLU A 24 0.20 -0.41 -22.48
N LEU A 25 0.06 -0.67 -21.19
CA LEU A 25 1.18 -0.54 -20.26
C LEU A 25 2.30 -1.46 -20.76
N PRO A 26 3.57 -0.99 -20.77
CA PRO A 26 4.69 -1.82 -21.18
C PRO A 26 4.68 -3.14 -20.41
N PRO A 27 5.19 -4.25 -20.96
CA PRO A 27 5.27 -5.51 -20.22
C PRO A 27 5.85 -5.33 -18.81
N VAL A 28 5.40 -6.16 -17.85
CA VAL A 28 6.03 -6.14 -16.52
C VAL A 28 7.48 -6.56 -16.65
N ASP A 29 8.37 -5.92 -15.90
CA ASP A 29 9.80 -6.26 -15.90
C ASP A 29 10.00 -7.61 -15.19
N PRO A 30 10.54 -8.64 -15.87
CA PRO A 30 10.76 -9.95 -15.27
C PRO A 30 11.67 -9.94 -14.03
N ALA A 31 12.54 -8.93 -13.88
CA ALA A 31 13.39 -8.78 -12.69
C ALA A 31 12.56 -8.65 -11.40
N TYR A 32 11.34 -8.11 -11.50
CA TYR A 32 10.40 -7.97 -10.39
C TYR A 32 9.62 -9.23 -10.06
N ASN A 33 9.89 -10.38 -10.68
CA ASN A 33 9.28 -11.66 -10.32
C ASN A 33 10.06 -12.35 -9.20
N ALA A 34 9.69 -12.08 -7.94
CA ALA A 34 10.38 -12.60 -6.76
C ALA A 34 9.42 -12.89 -5.60
N GLU A 35 9.93 -13.47 -4.52
CA GLU A 35 9.19 -13.52 -3.26
C GLU A 35 9.13 -12.09 -2.70
N HIS A 36 7.94 -11.49 -2.60
CA HIS A 36 7.75 -10.16 -2.03
C HIS A 36 7.04 -10.28 -0.67
N PRO A 37 7.78 -10.38 0.44
CA PRO A 37 7.17 -10.58 1.75
C PRO A 37 6.30 -9.39 2.12
N MET A 38 5.25 -9.63 2.89
CA MET A 38 4.28 -8.60 3.27
C MET A 38 3.96 -8.67 4.76
N ALA A 39 3.53 -7.55 5.33
CA ALA A 39 2.86 -7.51 6.62
C ALA A 39 1.37 -7.25 6.42
N LEU A 40 0.53 -7.90 7.23
CA LEU A 40 -0.90 -7.66 7.24
C LEU A 40 -1.28 -6.69 8.34
N LEU A 41 -2.08 -5.70 7.96
CA LEU A 41 -2.56 -4.61 8.80
C LEU A 41 -4.09 -4.68 8.83
N ASN A 42 -4.71 -4.35 9.96
CA ASN A 42 -6.16 -4.31 10.04
C ASN A 42 -6.69 -2.93 10.45
N GLN A 43 -7.84 -2.57 9.89
CA GLN A 43 -8.69 -1.55 10.47
C GLN A 43 -10.17 -1.90 10.36
N GLY A 44 -10.82 -2.04 11.51
CA GLY A 44 -12.17 -2.61 11.59
C GLY A 44 -12.19 -4.01 10.98
N SER A 45 -13.02 -4.21 9.96
CA SER A 45 -13.14 -5.46 9.20
C SER A 45 -12.28 -5.51 7.93
N SER A 46 -11.51 -4.47 7.64
CA SER A 46 -10.63 -4.43 6.46
C SER A 46 -9.22 -4.89 6.82
N ILE A 47 -8.66 -5.74 5.96
CA ILE A 47 -7.25 -6.12 5.99
C ILE A 47 -6.53 -5.45 4.82
N PHE A 48 -5.33 -4.97 5.09
CA PHE A 48 -4.42 -4.43 4.10
C PHE A 48 -3.12 -5.21 4.14
N ALA A 49 -2.50 -5.41 2.99
CA ALA A 49 -1.15 -5.91 2.87
C ALA A 49 -0.22 -4.76 2.50
N ILE A 50 0.90 -4.64 3.21
CA ILE A 50 2.03 -3.82 2.80
C ILE A 50 3.21 -4.73 2.52
N ASN A 51 3.85 -4.57 1.36
CA ASN A 51 5.10 -5.29 1.13
C ASN A 51 6.20 -4.80 2.08
N LEU A 52 7.25 -5.60 2.24
CA LEU A 52 8.44 -5.26 3.00
C LEU A 52 9.54 -4.76 2.04
N PRO A 53 9.59 -3.44 1.71
CA PRO A 53 10.56 -2.91 0.78
C PRO A 53 12.00 -2.97 1.28
N THR A 54 12.94 -2.89 0.34
CA THR A 54 14.35 -2.57 0.57
C THR A 54 14.82 -1.56 -0.48
N TYR A 55 16.06 -1.07 -0.42
CA TYR A 55 16.57 -0.12 -1.43
C TYR A 55 16.95 -0.74 -2.78
N LYS A 56 16.86 -2.06 -2.92
CA LYS A 56 17.32 -2.77 -4.12
C LYS A 56 16.16 -3.47 -4.81
N ALA A 57 16.16 -3.39 -6.13
CA ALA A 57 15.34 -4.27 -6.96
C ALA A 57 15.55 -5.75 -6.55
N PRO A 58 14.49 -6.56 -6.53
CA PRO A 58 13.11 -6.25 -6.93
C PRO A 58 12.21 -5.71 -5.80
N HIS A 59 12.79 -5.30 -4.68
CA HIS A 59 12.04 -4.88 -3.48
C HIS A 59 12.06 -3.36 -3.26
N ASP A 60 12.50 -2.58 -4.24
CA ASP A 60 12.60 -1.13 -4.24
C ASP A 60 11.28 -0.42 -4.55
N VAL A 61 10.18 -0.99 -4.08
CA VAL A 61 8.83 -0.47 -4.26
C VAL A 61 8.06 -0.57 -2.96
N GLN A 62 7.27 0.44 -2.63
CA GLN A 62 6.37 0.45 -1.49
C GLN A 62 4.94 0.40 -2.00
N VAL A 63 4.20 -0.64 -1.64
CA VAL A 63 2.85 -0.93 -2.12
C VAL A 63 1.97 -1.27 -0.93
N VAL A 64 0.78 -0.66 -0.91
CA VAL A 64 -0.29 -1.03 0.02
C VAL A 64 -1.50 -1.47 -0.80
N TYR A 65 -2.01 -2.65 -0.47
CA TYR A 65 -3.16 -3.26 -1.11
C TYR A 65 -4.22 -3.61 -0.09
N LYS A 66 -5.49 -3.55 -0.49
CA LYS A 66 -6.59 -4.14 0.25
C LYS A 66 -6.68 -5.63 -0.09
N ILE A 67 -6.87 -6.47 0.93
CA ILE A 67 -7.23 -7.87 0.76
C ILE A 67 -8.76 -7.99 0.76
N GLU A 68 -9.32 -8.79 -0.14
CA GLU A 68 -10.75 -9.05 -0.19
C GLU A 68 -11.18 -10.18 0.75
N ASN A 69 -12.32 -9.93 1.43
CA ASN A 69 -13.17 -10.89 2.14
C ASN A 69 -12.45 -12.10 2.74
N PRO A 70 -11.51 -11.88 3.69
CA PRO A 70 -10.96 -12.98 4.45
C PRO A 70 -12.07 -13.70 5.21
N ASP A 71 -11.99 -15.03 5.31
CA ASP A 71 -12.86 -15.77 6.21
C ASP A 71 -12.73 -15.25 7.66
N VAL A 72 -13.74 -15.52 8.49
CA VAL A 72 -13.82 -14.97 9.85
C VAL A 72 -12.59 -15.36 10.68
N ALA A 73 -12.09 -16.58 10.55
CA ALA A 73 -10.93 -17.06 11.30
C ALA A 73 -9.66 -16.30 10.91
N PHE A 74 -9.45 -16.07 9.61
CA PHE A 74 -8.30 -15.30 9.14
C PHE A 74 -8.40 -13.82 9.54
N LEU A 75 -9.60 -13.25 9.52
CA LEU A 75 -9.81 -11.89 10.03
C LEU A 75 -9.50 -11.78 11.52
N GLU A 76 -9.94 -12.74 12.33
CA GLU A 76 -9.66 -12.76 13.76
C GLU A 76 -8.17 -12.94 14.06
N LEU A 77 -7.48 -13.82 13.32
CA LEU A 77 -6.03 -13.97 13.40
C LEU A 77 -5.32 -12.63 13.22
N VAL A 78 -5.58 -11.94 12.10
CA VAL A 78 -4.92 -10.67 11.79
C VAL A 78 -5.31 -9.56 12.77
N ARG A 79 -6.52 -9.62 13.35
CA ARG A 79 -6.97 -8.61 14.33
C ARG A 79 -6.30 -8.74 15.70
N ASN A 80 -5.94 -9.96 16.10
CA ASN A 80 -5.50 -10.28 17.46
C ASN A 80 -3.98 -10.44 17.57
N ALA A 81 -3.28 -10.67 16.45
CA ALA A 81 -1.84 -10.75 16.43
C ALA A 81 -1.18 -9.36 16.43
N ASP A 82 0.01 -9.27 17.04
CA ASP A 82 0.83 -8.05 17.01
C ASP A 82 1.38 -7.78 15.60
N LEU A 83 1.75 -8.84 14.88
CA LEU A 83 2.24 -8.79 13.51
C LEU A 83 1.89 -10.09 12.80
N ILE A 84 1.28 -10.01 11.63
CA ILE A 84 1.20 -11.14 10.70
C ILE A 84 2.10 -10.84 9.51
N THR A 85 2.95 -11.78 9.15
CA THR A 85 3.75 -11.70 7.91
C THR A 85 3.35 -12.77 6.91
N LEU A 86 3.37 -12.39 5.64
CA LEU A 86 3.18 -13.28 4.50
C LEU A 86 4.54 -13.57 3.87
N LYS A 87 4.81 -14.85 3.62
CA LYS A 87 5.86 -15.31 2.73
C LYS A 87 5.19 -15.88 1.47
N PRO A 88 4.98 -15.04 0.43
CA PRO A 88 4.33 -15.50 -0.80
C PRO A 88 5.27 -16.32 -1.67
N GLN A 89 4.68 -17.19 -2.49
CA GLN A 89 5.35 -17.72 -3.67
C GLN A 89 5.77 -16.57 -4.61
N PRO A 90 6.78 -16.75 -5.46
CA PRO A 90 7.22 -15.71 -6.38
C PRO A 90 6.10 -15.20 -7.30
N PHE A 91 5.99 -13.88 -7.42
CA PHE A 91 5.09 -13.22 -8.36
C PHE A 91 5.67 -11.86 -8.77
N ASN A 92 5.16 -11.26 -9.84
CA ASN A 92 5.63 -9.94 -10.26
C ASN A 92 4.88 -8.80 -9.55
N ILE A 93 5.55 -8.10 -8.62
CA ILE A 93 4.94 -7.02 -7.83
C ILE A 93 4.45 -5.83 -8.67
N GLN A 94 4.94 -5.66 -9.90
CA GLN A 94 4.47 -4.60 -10.79
C GLN A 94 2.98 -4.75 -11.15
N HIS A 95 2.41 -5.96 -11.08
CA HIS A 95 0.96 -6.13 -11.21
C HIS A 95 0.21 -5.33 -10.13
N LEU A 96 0.68 -5.39 -8.88
CA LEU A 96 0.11 -4.59 -7.80
C LEU A 96 0.36 -3.10 -8.03
N MET A 97 1.56 -2.69 -8.45
CA MET A 97 1.84 -1.27 -8.74
C MET A 97 0.88 -0.71 -9.80
N ARG A 98 0.48 -1.52 -10.79
CA ARG A 98 -0.45 -1.16 -11.86
C ARG A 98 -1.92 -1.22 -11.45
N GLY A 99 -2.23 -1.69 -10.25
CA GLY A 99 -3.61 -1.77 -9.77
C GLY A 99 -4.35 -3.04 -10.18
N ALA A 100 -3.66 -4.08 -10.65
CA ALA A 100 -4.29 -5.33 -11.02
C ALA A 100 -4.85 -6.04 -9.78
N GLU A 101 -6.02 -6.65 -9.93
CA GLU A 101 -6.53 -7.63 -8.98
C GLU A 101 -5.86 -8.98 -9.27
N ILE A 102 -5.18 -9.54 -8.27
CA ILE A 102 -4.48 -10.82 -8.40
C ILE A 102 -4.69 -11.67 -7.15
N THR A 103 -4.62 -13.00 -7.31
CA THR A 103 -4.51 -13.92 -6.18
C THR A 103 -3.07 -14.36 -6.05
N ILE A 104 -2.50 -14.22 -4.85
CA ILE A 104 -1.19 -14.76 -4.51
C ILE A 104 -1.33 -15.95 -3.57
N THR A 105 -0.42 -16.90 -3.64
CA THR A 105 -0.34 -18.02 -2.69
C THR A 105 0.77 -17.74 -1.70
N ALA A 106 0.49 -17.82 -0.40
CA ALA A 106 1.46 -17.49 0.64
C ALA A 106 1.37 -18.37 1.88
N ASP A 107 2.52 -18.58 2.50
CA ASP A 107 2.59 -19.02 3.89
C ASP A 107 2.33 -17.82 4.81
N VAL A 108 1.54 -18.04 5.87
CA VAL A 108 1.11 -17.01 6.82
C VAL A 108 1.76 -17.30 8.16
N PHE A 109 2.46 -16.31 8.70
CA PHE A 109 3.17 -16.40 9.97
C PHE A 109 2.59 -15.42 10.98
N ASP A 110 2.46 -15.87 12.23
CA ASP A 110 2.31 -15.01 13.41
C ASP A 110 3.70 -14.57 13.87
N GLY A 111 3.96 -13.26 13.80
CA GLY A 111 5.27 -12.63 13.93
C GLY A 111 6.03 -12.46 12.61
N ASP A 112 7.29 -12.03 12.71
CA ASP A 112 8.21 -11.89 11.57
C ASP A 112 8.75 -13.27 11.16
N TYR A 113 8.40 -13.73 9.96
CA TYR A 113 8.84 -15.03 9.44
C TYR A 113 10.37 -15.18 9.36
N LYS A 114 11.14 -14.08 9.25
CA LYS A 114 12.61 -14.13 9.26
C LYS A 114 13.19 -14.21 10.66
N GLN A 115 12.41 -13.88 11.69
CA GLN A 115 12.83 -13.83 13.09
C GLN A 115 12.13 -14.90 13.94
N GLY A 116 11.77 -16.03 13.32
CA GLY A 116 11.20 -17.18 14.03
C GLY A 116 9.70 -17.08 14.30
N GLY A 117 8.95 -16.29 13.52
CA GLY A 117 7.49 -16.30 13.53
C GLY A 117 6.92 -17.70 13.35
N SER A 118 5.73 -17.93 13.93
CA SER A 118 5.05 -19.24 13.91
C SER A 118 4.21 -19.39 12.66
N LEU A 119 4.42 -20.47 11.90
CA LEU A 119 3.61 -20.78 10.72
C LEU A 119 2.18 -21.15 11.12
N ILE A 120 1.19 -20.40 10.64
CA ILE A 120 -0.24 -20.61 10.95
C ILE A 120 -0.97 -21.26 9.77
N TYR A 121 -0.68 -20.81 8.55
CA TYR A 121 -1.22 -21.39 7.33
C TYR A 121 -0.11 -21.62 6.31
N SER A 122 -0.17 -22.73 5.59
CA SER A 122 0.68 -23.00 4.44
C SER A 122 -0.09 -22.84 3.14
N ASN A 123 0.55 -22.26 2.12
CA ASN A 123 0.00 -22.11 0.77
C ASN A 123 -1.43 -21.56 0.72
N ARG A 124 -1.74 -20.56 1.54
CA ARG A 124 -3.05 -19.92 1.55
C ARG A 124 -3.18 -18.95 0.39
N GLU A 125 -4.29 -19.01 -0.32
CA GLU A 125 -4.64 -18.00 -1.33
C GLU A 125 -5.08 -16.68 -0.68
N ILE A 126 -4.52 -15.58 -1.18
CA ILE A 126 -4.79 -14.22 -0.72
C ILE A 126 -5.19 -13.39 -1.93
N VAL A 127 -6.43 -12.91 -1.94
CA VAL A 127 -6.98 -12.08 -3.03
C VAL A 127 -6.61 -10.61 -2.78
N MET A 128 -5.72 -10.08 -3.61
CA MET A 128 -5.25 -8.70 -3.60
C MET A 128 -6.20 -7.87 -4.47
N SER A 129 -7.23 -7.27 -3.87
CA SER A 129 -8.37 -6.69 -4.62
C SER A 129 -8.19 -5.25 -5.05
N LYS A 130 -7.51 -4.41 -4.26
CA LYS A 130 -7.44 -2.99 -4.57
C LYS A 130 -6.13 -2.33 -4.15
N LYS A 131 -5.46 -1.69 -5.10
CA LYS A 131 -4.35 -0.77 -4.83
C LYS A 131 -4.82 0.41 -4.01
N LEU A 132 -4.14 0.65 -2.89
CA LEU A 132 -4.34 1.82 -2.05
C LEU A 132 -3.17 2.79 -2.15
N TYR A 133 -1.96 2.27 -2.35
CA TYR A 133 -0.75 3.06 -2.51
C TYR A 133 0.28 2.29 -3.33
N SER A 134 1.07 3.02 -4.12
CA SER A 134 2.26 2.49 -4.77
C SER A 134 3.25 3.62 -5.02
N ARG A 135 4.52 3.37 -4.71
CA ARG A 135 5.64 4.29 -4.95
C ARG A 135 6.92 3.49 -5.17
N GLU A 136 7.70 3.86 -6.18
CA GLU A 136 9.08 3.38 -6.32
C GLU A 136 10.02 4.11 -5.36
N LEU A 137 11.03 3.41 -4.89
CA LEU A 137 12.07 3.95 -4.02
C LEU A 137 13.22 4.58 -4.82
N THR A 138 12.87 5.34 -5.85
CA THR A 138 13.77 6.09 -6.71
C THR A 138 13.77 7.58 -6.33
N GLY A 139 14.88 8.29 -6.58
CA GLY A 139 14.98 9.73 -6.30
C GLY A 139 14.72 10.09 -4.82
N LEU A 140 15.15 9.25 -3.89
CA LEU A 140 14.86 9.42 -2.46
C LEU A 140 15.51 10.68 -1.90
N THR A 141 14.76 11.43 -1.08
CA THR A 141 15.28 12.55 -0.30
C THR A 141 16.31 12.07 0.73
N GLU A 142 17.25 12.94 1.10
CA GLU A 142 18.22 12.63 2.13
C GLU A 142 17.55 12.32 3.48
N SER A 143 18.15 11.38 4.22
CA SER A 143 17.74 11.06 5.58
C SER A 143 17.88 12.28 6.50
N SER A 144 16.78 12.71 7.11
CA SER A 144 16.79 13.87 7.99
C SER A 144 15.87 13.69 9.20
N GLN A 145 15.81 14.70 10.08
CA GLN A 145 14.82 14.76 11.15
C GLN A 145 13.42 15.18 10.64
N TRP A 146 13.29 15.56 9.38
CA TRP A 146 12.02 15.88 8.75
C TRP A 146 11.48 14.64 8.06
N GLN A 147 10.33 14.18 8.53
CA GLN A 147 9.64 12.98 8.05
C GLN A 147 8.42 13.41 7.23
N ASP A 148 8.37 12.96 5.98
CA ASP A 148 7.27 13.24 5.07
C ASP A 148 6.36 12.01 4.94
N TYR A 149 5.05 12.24 4.92
CA TYR A 149 4.03 11.20 4.83
C TYR A 149 3.10 11.45 3.65
N ASP A 150 2.83 10.40 2.88
CA ASP A 150 1.73 10.40 1.93
C ASP A 150 0.43 9.94 2.63
N LEU A 151 -0.70 10.30 2.02
CA LEU A 151 -2.04 10.05 2.54
C LEU A 151 -2.77 9.01 1.69
N ILE A 152 -3.22 7.94 2.33
CA ILE A 152 -4.13 6.96 1.74
C ILE A 152 -5.54 7.25 2.27
N THR A 153 -6.47 7.57 1.37
CA THR A 153 -7.88 7.80 1.74
C THR A 153 -8.67 6.50 1.69
N LEU A 154 -9.25 6.10 2.82
CA LEU A 154 -10.12 4.92 2.90
C LEU A 154 -11.58 5.28 2.61
N LYS A 155 -12.28 5.91 3.56
CA LYS A 155 -13.65 6.42 3.41
C LYS A 155 -13.89 7.58 4.39
N GLY A 156 -14.57 8.63 3.95
CA GLY A 156 -14.89 9.79 4.79
C GLY A 156 -13.63 10.45 5.34
N THR A 157 -13.51 10.52 6.66
CA THR A 157 -12.38 11.10 7.43
C THR A 157 -11.24 10.12 7.70
N LYS A 158 -11.41 8.84 7.38
CA LYS A 158 -10.45 7.78 7.65
C LYS A 158 -9.26 7.84 6.69
N ARG A 159 -8.05 7.92 7.24
CA ARG A 159 -6.78 7.97 6.52
C ARG A 159 -5.81 6.93 7.04
N ILE A 160 -4.89 6.49 6.17
CA ILE A 160 -3.64 5.88 6.59
C ILE A 160 -2.52 6.82 6.14
N TYR A 161 -1.69 7.24 7.08
CA TYR A 161 -0.45 7.96 6.79
C TYR A 161 0.65 6.94 6.57
N ILE A 162 1.34 7.04 5.44
CA ILE A 162 2.46 6.16 5.09
C ILE A 162 3.74 6.99 4.97
N HIS A 163 4.76 6.59 5.70
CA HIS A 163 6.05 7.28 5.67
C HIS A 163 6.68 7.14 4.29
N LYS A 164 7.08 8.27 3.70
CA LYS A 164 7.87 8.30 2.47
C LYS A 164 9.30 7.92 2.84
N ILE A 165 9.62 6.64 2.69
CA ILE A 165 10.98 6.13 2.90
C ILE A 165 11.98 7.05 2.20
N GLN A 166 12.97 7.51 2.97
CA GLN A 166 14.07 8.38 2.58
C GLN A 166 15.32 7.52 2.34
N GLN A 167 16.45 8.12 1.97
CA GLN A 167 17.74 7.41 1.97
C GLN A 167 18.10 6.86 3.36
N ALA A 168 19.01 5.89 3.42
CA ALA A 168 19.44 5.31 4.69
C ALA A 168 20.19 6.33 5.59
N PRO A 169 19.93 6.36 6.91
CA PRO A 169 18.99 5.50 7.61
C PRO A 169 17.53 5.98 7.48
N SER A 170 16.57 5.05 7.38
CA SER A 170 15.14 5.37 7.31
C SER A 170 14.31 4.30 8.02
N TYR A 171 13.01 4.24 7.74
CA TYR A 171 12.07 3.26 8.28
C TYR A 171 10.79 3.22 7.44
N ASN A 172 10.06 2.09 7.50
CA ASN A 172 8.72 1.96 6.98
C ASN A 172 7.72 2.11 8.13
N HIS A 173 6.74 3.01 8.01
CA HIS A 173 5.78 3.28 9.08
C HIS A 173 4.42 3.63 8.51
N LEU A 174 3.38 3.05 9.11
CA LEU A 174 1.99 3.29 8.79
C LEU A 174 1.20 3.51 10.05
N ILE A 175 0.37 4.54 10.03
CA ILE A 175 -0.54 4.85 11.13
C ILE A 175 -1.91 5.22 10.57
N PHE A 176 -2.95 4.60 11.12
CA PHE A 176 -4.32 4.96 10.84
C PHE A 176 -4.70 6.20 11.64
N VAL A 177 -5.45 7.10 11.00
CA VAL A 177 -6.03 8.29 11.64
C VAL A 177 -7.46 8.50 11.15
N ASP A 178 -8.40 8.64 12.06
CA ASP A 178 -9.73 9.18 11.78
C ASP A 178 -9.69 10.69 12.01
N LEU A 179 -9.63 11.47 10.92
CA LEU A 179 -9.37 12.90 10.98
C LEU A 179 -10.55 13.66 11.58
N VAL A 180 -10.32 14.29 12.73
CA VAL A 180 -11.22 15.29 13.31
C VAL A 180 -10.66 16.71 13.16
N ASN A 181 -9.33 16.83 12.99
CA ASN A 181 -8.60 18.09 12.81
C ASN A 181 -7.68 18.03 11.58
N ALA A 182 -7.18 19.17 11.15
CA ALA A 182 -6.08 19.23 10.19
C ALA A 182 -4.83 18.56 10.79
N CYS A 183 -4.22 17.65 10.03
CA CYS A 183 -3.08 16.87 10.48
C CYS A 183 -1.92 17.02 9.49
N MET A 184 -0.72 17.32 10.01
CA MET A 184 0.44 17.60 9.19
C MET A 184 0.97 16.33 8.53
N GLN A 185 1.34 16.43 7.26
CA GLN A 185 2.04 15.37 6.52
C GLN A 185 3.56 15.43 6.68
N LYS A 186 4.09 16.57 7.15
CA LYS A 186 5.51 16.78 7.40
C LYS A 186 5.74 17.02 8.88
N LEU A 187 6.56 16.17 9.50
CA LEU A 187 6.77 16.14 10.94
C LEU A 187 8.26 16.31 11.22
N ARG A 188 8.61 16.99 12.31
CA ARG A 188 9.99 17.00 12.83
C ARG A 188 10.13 16.03 13.99
N THR A 189 11.14 15.18 13.94
CA THR A 189 11.45 14.16 14.95
C THR A 189 12.79 14.41 15.63
N SER A 190 13.01 13.76 16.76
CA SER A 190 14.24 13.89 17.57
C SER A 190 15.46 13.30 16.85
N LYS A 191 15.25 12.23 16.07
CA LYS A 191 16.28 11.50 15.32
C LYS A 191 15.82 11.24 13.88
N ARG A 192 16.78 10.88 13.02
CA ARG A 192 16.52 10.43 11.64
C ARG A 192 15.69 9.14 11.59
N VAL A 193 15.90 8.28 12.59
CA VAL A 193 15.07 7.10 12.85
C VAL A 193 14.56 7.22 14.28
N PRO A 194 13.39 7.84 14.50
CA PRO A 194 12.76 7.97 15.81
C PRO A 194 12.16 6.63 16.26
N ALA A 195 11.84 6.51 17.54
CA ALA A 195 11.06 5.37 18.02
C ALA A 195 9.57 5.51 17.61
N GLU A 196 8.87 4.38 17.47
CA GLU A 196 7.46 4.35 17.04
C GLU A 196 6.54 5.14 17.97
N ASN A 197 6.82 5.14 19.28
CA ASN A 197 6.04 5.91 20.26
C ASN A 197 6.17 7.43 20.04
N GLU A 198 7.34 7.93 19.63
CA GLU A 198 7.51 9.33 19.25
C GLU A 198 6.66 9.65 18.01
N LEU A 199 6.69 8.79 16.99
CA LEU A 199 5.88 8.96 15.79
C LEU A 199 4.39 9.00 16.14
N THR A 200 3.91 8.06 16.95
CA THR A 200 2.51 8.02 17.42
C THR A 200 2.13 9.32 18.13
N TYR A 201 3.00 9.84 19.00
CA TYR A 201 2.77 11.11 19.69
C TYR A 201 2.64 12.31 18.73
N LYS A 202 3.37 12.32 17.60
CA LYS A 202 3.25 13.40 16.60
C LYS A 202 1.86 13.46 15.94
N PHE A 203 1.10 12.37 15.97
CA PHE A 203 -0.25 12.28 15.41
C PHE A 203 -1.38 12.47 16.43
N ILE A 204 -1.07 12.66 17.73
CA ILE A 204 -2.07 12.63 18.81
C ILE A 204 -3.19 13.68 18.66
N ASN A 205 -2.90 14.83 18.04
CA ASN A 205 -3.87 15.91 17.84
C ASN A 205 -4.69 15.77 16.55
N CYS A 206 -4.40 14.76 15.72
CA CYS A 206 -5.06 14.58 14.43
C CYS A 206 -6.45 13.92 14.53
N GLY A 207 -6.69 13.17 15.61
CA GLY A 207 -7.94 12.47 15.88
C GLY A 207 -7.71 11.09 16.50
N THR A 208 -8.65 10.17 16.30
CA THR A 208 -8.47 8.78 16.75
C THR A 208 -7.40 8.12 15.91
N LEU A 209 -6.38 7.57 16.56
CA LEU A 209 -5.23 6.96 15.91
C LEU A 209 -5.09 5.48 16.27
N LYS A 210 -4.46 4.74 15.38
CA LYS A 210 -4.03 3.36 15.61
C LYS A 210 -2.72 3.13 14.86
N PRO A 211 -1.58 2.89 15.55
CA PRO A 211 -0.36 2.41 14.90
C PRO A 211 -0.66 1.13 14.13
N LEU A 212 -0.20 1.05 12.88
CA LEU A 212 -0.43 -0.12 12.05
C LEU A 212 0.85 -0.91 11.84
N TYR A 213 1.97 -0.24 11.57
CA TYR A 213 3.21 -0.91 11.24
C TYR A 213 4.41 0.00 11.47
N TYR A 214 5.50 -0.55 11.97
CA TYR A 214 6.80 0.10 12.06
C TYR A 214 7.92 -0.90 11.82
N ASN A 215 8.85 -0.59 10.91
CA ASN A 215 10.08 -1.35 10.72
C ASN A 215 11.23 -0.43 10.29
N ALA A 216 12.28 -0.39 11.10
CA ALA A 216 13.53 0.30 10.78
C ALA A 216 14.67 -0.66 10.40
N ASP A 217 14.51 -1.96 10.67
CA ASP A 217 15.60 -2.93 10.55
C ASP A 217 16.12 -3.08 9.12
N TYR A 218 15.21 -3.02 8.13
CA TYR A 218 15.59 -3.11 6.71
C TYR A 218 16.18 -1.82 6.13
N PHE A 219 16.25 -0.74 6.91
CA PHE A 219 16.62 0.60 6.44
C PHE A 219 17.80 1.20 7.21
N LYS A 220 18.58 0.36 7.89
CA LYS A 220 19.83 0.73 8.56
C LYS A 220 20.91 1.07 7.52
N LYS A 221 21.94 1.81 7.96
CA LYS A 221 23.17 2.03 7.17
C LYS A 221 24.08 0.82 7.24
#